data_AF-A0A060CFA8-F1
#
_entry.id   AF-A0A060CFA8-F1
#
_cell.length_a   1.000
_cell.length_b   1.000
_cell.length_c   1.000
_cell.angle_alpha   90.00
_cell.angle_beta   90.00
_cell.angle_gamma   90.00
#
_symmetry.space_group_name_H-M   'P 1'
#
loop_
_entity.id
_entity.type
_entity.pdbx_description
1 polymer ?
#
loop_
_entity_poly.entity_id
_entity_poly.type
_entity_poly.pdbx_seq_one_letter_code
_entity_poly.pdbx_strand_id
1 'polypeptide(L)' 'MLATMLHCMQGTPYIYQGEELGMTNTHFATLDDVVDVEARNAYHELVDQEKIISGQKLLRY' A
#
# COMPACT_ATOMS: atom_id res chain seq x y z
N MET A 1 -14.53 -7.08 10.17
CA MET A 1 -14.50 -8.55 9.92
C MET A 1 -13.09 -9.12 10.08
N LEU A 2 -12.06 -8.50 9.49
CA LEU A 2 -10.66 -8.97 9.58
C LEU A 2 -10.15 -9.11 11.02
N ALA A 3 -10.41 -8.11 11.89
CA ALA A 3 -10.01 -8.17 13.30
C ALA A 3 -10.55 -9.41 14.02
N THR A 4 -11.85 -9.74 13.85
CA THR A 4 -12.48 -10.93 14.43
C THR A 4 -11.87 -12.23 13.89
N MET A 5 -11.56 -12.29 12.59
CA MET A 5 -10.91 -13.47 12.01
C MET A 5 -9.52 -13.69 12.62
N LEU A 6 -8.69 -12.64 12.69
CA LEU A 6 -7.32 -12.75 13.19
C LEU A 6 -7.25 -13.10 14.69
N HIS A 7 -8.11 -12.48 15.51
CA HIS A 7 -8.07 -12.65 16.97
C HIS A 7 -8.73 -13.94 17.47
N CYS A 8 -9.50 -14.64 16.63
CA CYS A 8 -10.14 -15.91 16.98
C CYS A 8 -9.43 -17.14 16.38
N MET A 9 -8.31 -16.95 15.67
CA MET A 9 -7.44 -18.04 15.23
C MET A 9 -6.42 -18.39 16.34
N GLN A 10 -5.95 -19.64 16.36
CA GLN A 10 -4.91 -20.06 17.28
C GLN A 10 -3.58 -19.39 16.90
N GLY A 11 -3.00 -18.64 17.83
CA GLY A 11 -1.71 -17.97 17.65
C GLY A 11 -1.56 -16.77 18.56
N THR A 12 -0.51 -15.99 18.32
CA THR A 12 -0.34 -14.67 18.95
C THR A 12 -0.70 -13.62 17.90
N PRO A 13 -1.84 -12.92 18.02
CA PRO A 13 -2.21 -11.89 17.06
C PRO A 13 -1.29 -10.68 17.18
N TYR A 14 -1.03 -10.02 16.05
CA TYR A 14 -0.31 -8.76 15.97
C TYR A 14 -1.25 -7.70 15.37
N ILE A 15 -1.26 -6.52 15.96
CA ILE A 15 -2.04 -5.37 15.49
C ILE A 15 -1.04 -4.30 15.06
N TYR A 16 -1.12 -3.85 13.81
CA TYR A 16 -0.30 -2.72 13.36
C TYR A 16 -0.95 -1.39 13.79
N GLN A 17 -0.13 -0.40 14.10
CA GLN A 17 -0.63 0.92 14.52
C GLN A 17 -1.58 1.52 13.49
N GLY A 18 -2.76 1.94 13.93
CA GLY A 18 -3.82 2.47 13.08
C GLY A 18 -4.82 1.43 12.59
N GLU A 19 -4.47 0.13 12.62
CA GLU A 19 -5.41 -0.95 12.27
C GLU A 19 -6.59 -0.98 13.26
N GLU A 20 -6.34 -0.66 14.54
CA GLU A 20 -7.37 -0.58 15.58
C GLU A 20 -8.39 0.53 15.32
N LEU A 21 -8.00 1.57 14.57
CA LEU A 21 -8.86 2.68 14.15
C LEU A 21 -9.47 2.46 12.76
N GLY A 22 -9.05 1.41 12.05
CA GLY A 22 -9.43 1.18 10.66
C GLY A 22 -8.81 2.16 9.67
N MET A 23 -7.55 2.58 9.90
CA MET A 23 -6.81 3.42 8.96
C MET A 23 -6.77 2.79 7.56
N THR A 24 -7.00 3.61 6.54
CA THR A 24 -6.99 3.20 5.13
C THR A 24 -5.71 3.65 4.43
N ASN A 25 -5.48 3.11 3.23
CA ASN A 25 -4.40 3.60 2.36
C ASN A 25 -4.56 5.09 2.07
N THR A 26 -3.42 5.75 1.84
CA THR A 26 -3.37 7.13 1.35
C THR A 26 -3.46 7.12 -0.17
N HIS A 27 -4.13 8.12 -0.75
CA HIS A 27 -4.10 8.35 -2.19
C HIS A 27 -3.03 9.39 -2.50
N PHE A 28 -1.99 8.99 -3.23
CA PHE A 28 -0.90 9.89 -3.59
C PHE A 28 -1.27 10.70 -4.84
N ALA A 29 -1.00 12.00 -4.80
CA ALA A 29 -1.25 12.88 -5.95
C ALA A 29 -0.08 12.82 -6.94
N THR A 30 1.14 12.68 -6.42
CA THR A 30 2.38 12.71 -7.20
C THR A 30 3.37 11.65 -6.70
N LEU A 31 4.36 11.31 -7.54
CA LEU A 31 5.44 10.40 -7.13
C LEU A 31 6.32 11.02 -6.04
N ASP A 32 6.36 12.35 -5.91
CA ASP A 32 7.14 13.05 -4.88
C ASP A 32 6.56 12.87 -3.47
N ASP A 33 5.27 12.51 -3.36
CA ASP A 33 4.62 12.16 -2.09
C ASP A 33 5.04 10.76 -1.60
N VAL A 34 5.67 9.97 -2.46
CA VAL A 34 6.10 8.59 -2.19
C VAL A 34 7.57 8.59 -1.75
N VAL A 35 7.78 8.39 -0.46
CA VAL A 35 9.13 8.40 0.14
C VAL A 35 9.84 7.04 0.00
N ASP A 36 9.09 5.96 -0.24
CA ASP A 36 9.64 4.63 -0.41
C ASP A 36 10.44 4.48 -1.71
N VAL A 37 11.68 3.99 -1.57
CA VAL A 37 12.61 3.77 -2.69
C VAL A 37 12.16 2.63 -3.58
N GLU A 38 11.57 1.58 -3.02
CA GLU A 38 11.09 0.43 -3.79
C GLU A 38 9.94 0.86 -4.70
N ALA A 39 8.95 1.57 -4.16
CA ALA A 39 7.84 2.10 -4.92
C ALA A 39 8.29 3.05 -6.06
N ARG A 40 9.30 3.89 -5.82
CA ARG A 40 9.85 4.78 -6.87
C ARG A 40 10.54 4.00 -7.98
N ASN A 41 11.32 2.97 -7.64
CA ASN A 41 11.97 2.11 -8.62
C ASN A 41 10.92 1.35 -9.46
N ALA A 42 9.91 0.80 -8.79
CA ALA A 42 8.80 0.10 -9.46
C ALA A 42 8.02 1.03 -10.39
N TYR A 43 7.81 2.30 -10.02
CA TYR A 43 7.20 3.29 -10.91
C TYR A 43 8.02 3.46 -12.20
N HIS A 44 9.34 3.66 -12.08
CA HIS A 44 10.20 3.85 -13.25
C HIS A 44 10.25 2.62 -14.17
N GLU A 45 10.23 1.41 -13.61
CA GLU A 45 10.18 0.17 -14.38
C GLU A 45 8.81 0.00 -15.07
N LEU A 46 7.73 -0.03 -14.30
CA LEU A 46 6.42 -0.43 -14.80
C LEU A 46 5.71 0.65 -15.63
N VAL A 47 6.00 1.93 -15.36
CA VAL A 47 5.35 3.07 -16.03
C VAL A 47 6.24 3.63 -17.13
N ASP A 48 7.50 3.95 -16.84
CA ASP A 48 8.36 4.67 -17.79
C ASP A 48 8.99 3.73 -18.83
N GLN A 49 9.50 2.56 -18.38
CA GLN A 49 10.20 1.61 -19.25
C GLN A 49 9.21 0.65 -19.94
N GLU A 50 8.46 -0.12 -19.15
CA GLU A 50 7.63 -1.21 -19.67
C GLU A 50 6.23 -0.76 -20.12
N LYS A 51 5.76 0.39 -19.63
CA LYS A 51 4.45 1.00 -19.98
C LYS A 51 3.26 0.04 -19.79
N ILE A 52 3.35 -0.86 -18.81
CA ILE A 52 2.33 -1.87 -18.51
C ILE A 52 1.14 -1.22 -17.80
N ILE A 53 1.39 -0.20 -17.00
CA ILE A 53 0.39 0.50 -16.19
C ILE A 53 0.58 2.01 -16.31
N SER A 54 -0.53 2.77 -16.25
CA SER A 54 -0.45 4.22 -16.20
C SER A 54 -0.03 4.70 -14.82
N GLY A 55 0.82 5.73 -14.75
CA GLY A 55 1.33 6.26 -13.49
C GLY A 55 0.23 6.68 -12.51
N GLN A 56 -0.84 7.32 -13.00
CA GLN A 56 -1.99 7.67 -12.17
C GLN A 56 -2.71 6.46 -11.57
N LYS A 57 -2.73 5.34 -12.29
CA LYS A 57 -3.35 4.12 -11.79
C LYS A 57 -2.48 3.50 -10.71
N LEU A 58 -1.16 3.52 -10.87
CA LEU A 58 -0.23 3.01 -9.87
C LEU A 58 -0.25 3.83 -8.57
N LEU A 59 -0.28 5.18 -8.66
CA LEU A 59 -0.31 6.08 -7.49
C LEU A 59 -1.63 6.08 -6.71
N ARG A 60 -2.70 5.52 -7.27
CA ARG A 60 -4.03 5.48 -6.64
C ARG A 60 -4.23 4.28 -5.71
N TYR A 61 -3.51 3.18 -5.94
CA TYR A 61 -3.59 1.95 -5.15
C TYR A 61 -2.80 2.08 -3.85
#